data_AF-A0A1X0QP49-F1
#
_entry.id   AF-A0A1X0QP49-F1
#
_cell.length_a   1.000
_cell.length_b   1.000
_cell.length_c   1.000
_cell.angle_alpha   90.00
_cell.angle_beta   90.00
_cell.angle_gamma   90.00
#
_symmetry.space_group_name_H-M   'P 1'
#
loop_
_entity.id
_entity.type
_entity.pdbx_description
1 polymer ?
#
loop_
_entity_poly.entity_id
_entity_poly.type
_entity_poly.pdbx_seq_one_letter_code
_entity_poly.pdbx_strand_id
1 'polypeptide(L)'
;MQTNLEKEVTDVPTASSTEQQNVNVDNRATIEPSKEGTVAKEDSNVNLSDNKLVAENTALENTTATSNTTLVPTPASNQQQQIAIPTTTTTTTAATTVTTATLTPVDNAPVEQPVINRANEILISKIKQKREIVKRLDEELYFLRHYNADLIEKEKAIQERMVQRKKDQQQLLINYNEHIRSRRATDDDPATIRTRLLELKAMIKDLSLDLASQCDPKVASAAIGSFWINLNEAIAKLGDPIPMKRIVMLTEKFLMDVLVQSMNYNTFPGLKISQPYTQLQFWFDRYDPAFCTRLRQEVAKTVVAGNTPNSDIQADITKFNKRMYNSLYSSLLKAYPFMDQHDSREQDSKKRYSTVINKMVELASYIGYAIRGQEVEIAAAAVGEGSEPLDLKTMNDEDNQTSGIIQFCVCPPFVVYGSRIEVLEKARVLCSPLPANYNKQ
;
A
#
# COMPACT_ATOMS: atom_id res chain seq x y z
N MET A 1 24.75 73.61 -28.00
CA MET A 1 24.36 73.45 -26.59
C MET A 1 24.94 72.11 -26.15
N GLN A 2 26.20 71.98 -25.70
CA GLN A 2 26.84 72.57 -24.48
C GLN A 2 26.06 72.16 -23.21
N THR A 3 26.63 71.55 -22.17
CA THR A 3 28.06 71.48 -21.72
C THR A 3 28.46 70.17 -21.00
N ASN A 4 29.76 69.83 -21.12
CA ASN A 4 30.75 69.26 -20.14
C ASN A 4 30.39 68.05 -19.22
N LEU A 5 31.22 67.01 -18.96
CA LEU A 5 32.67 66.71 -19.05
C LEU A 5 33.52 67.04 -17.79
N GLU A 6 34.06 65.99 -17.13
CA GLU A 6 35.16 65.86 -16.12
C GLU A 6 34.87 64.63 -15.21
N LYS A 7 35.72 63.65 -14.84
CA LYS A 7 37.12 63.23 -15.09
C LYS A 7 38.20 63.53 -14.00
N GLU A 8 38.30 62.65 -13.00
CA GLU A 8 39.51 62.27 -12.20
C GLU A 8 39.27 60.85 -11.59
N VAL A 9 40.19 59.91 -11.31
CA VAL A 9 41.67 59.76 -11.33
C VAL A 9 42.41 59.99 -9.98
N THR A 10 43.47 59.19 -9.72
CA THR A 10 44.37 59.12 -8.53
C THR A 10 43.79 58.49 -7.23
N ASP A 11 44.53 57.77 -6.38
CA ASP A 11 45.79 57.01 -6.57
C ASP A 11 45.98 55.91 -5.48
N VAL A 12 47.00 55.05 -5.65
CA VAL A 12 47.40 53.98 -4.70
C VAL A 12 48.67 54.38 -3.90
N PRO A 13 48.79 53.96 -2.63
CA PRO A 13 50.02 53.28 -2.17
C PRO A 13 49.69 52.05 -1.29
N THR A 14 50.18 50.81 -1.48
CA THR A 14 51.55 50.25 -1.59
C THR A 14 52.38 50.25 -0.29
N ALA A 15 52.37 49.11 0.42
CA ALA A 15 53.49 48.49 1.17
C ALA A 15 53.06 47.03 1.48
N SER A 16 53.78 45.96 1.13
CA SER A 16 55.15 45.54 1.49
C SER A 16 55.28 45.28 3.02
N SER A 17 55.85 44.17 3.53
CA SER A 17 56.80 43.22 2.93
C SER A 17 56.96 41.93 3.78
N THR A 18 57.36 40.79 3.15
CA THR A 18 58.20 39.68 3.72
C THR A 18 57.73 38.95 5.02
N GLU A 19 58.12 37.70 5.37
CA GLU A 19 59.21 36.82 4.92
C GLU A 19 58.93 35.32 5.22
N GLN A 20 59.59 34.42 4.46
CA GLN A 20 60.19 33.07 4.76
C GLN A 20 59.80 32.30 6.08
N GLN A 21 59.86 30.96 6.19
CA GLN A 21 60.92 30.04 5.70
C GLN A 21 60.51 28.53 5.80
N ASN A 22 61.27 27.66 5.12
CA ASN A 22 61.15 26.18 5.13
C ASN A 22 61.39 25.51 6.50
N VAL A 23 60.82 24.32 6.73
CA VAL A 23 61.60 23.11 7.13
C VAL A 23 61.00 21.84 6.49
N ASN A 24 61.85 20.96 5.96
CA ASN A 24 61.55 19.61 5.48
C ASN A 24 62.26 18.58 6.37
N VAL A 25 61.59 17.53 6.85
CA VAL A 25 62.23 16.37 7.52
C VAL A 25 61.45 15.07 7.24
N ASP A 26 62.04 14.18 6.45
CA ASP A 26 61.76 12.75 6.44
C ASP A 26 62.09 12.10 7.79
N ASN A 27 61.37 11.04 8.19
CA ASN A 27 62.08 9.91 8.80
C ASN A 27 61.35 8.55 8.73
N ARG A 28 62.16 7.49 8.61
CA ARG A 28 61.78 6.10 8.34
C ARG A 28 62.62 5.13 9.19
N ALA A 29 61.98 4.28 9.98
CA ALA A 29 62.44 2.98 10.48
C ALA A 29 61.23 2.29 11.15
N THR A 30 60.76 1.05 10.89
CA THR A 30 61.35 -0.26 10.52
C THR A 30 61.73 -1.14 11.74
N ILE A 31 61.49 -2.46 11.59
CA ILE A 31 61.77 -3.62 12.49
C ILE A 31 60.63 -3.91 13.51
N GLU A 32 59.80 -4.96 13.45
CA GLU A 32 59.97 -6.46 13.38
C GLU A 32 60.29 -7.16 14.75
N PRO A 33 60.05 -8.48 14.94
CA PRO A 33 58.73 -9.15 14.95
C PRO A 33 58.59 -10.23 16.07
N SER A 34 57.55 -11.09 16.00
CA SER A 34 57.59 -12.58 16.23
C SER A 34 56.68 -13.19 17.32
N LYS A 35 56.33 -14.46 17.04
CA LYS A 35 55.84 -15.55 17.95
C LYS A 35 54.37 -15.53 18.36
N GLU A 36 53.68 -16.67 18.56
CA GLU A 36 53.73 -18.06 18.03
C GLU A 36 52.58 -18.82 18.76
N GLY A 37 52.02 -19.88 18.15
CA GLY A 37 51.14 -20.82 18.86
C GLY A 37 49.62 -20.71 18.58
N THR A 38 48.82 -21.75 18.41
CA THR A 38 48.91 -23.08 17.77
C THR A 38 47.55 -23.77 18.03
N VAL A 39 46.85 -24.15 16.97
CA VAL A 39 45.95 -25.32 16.77
C VAL A 39 45.21 -25.99 17.96
N ALA A 40 43.86 -25.97 17.92
CA ALA A 40 42.89 -27.09 18.11
C ALA A 40 41.46 -26.50 17.86
N LYS A 41 40.47 -27.02 17.12
CA LYS A 41 39.92 -28.36 16.81
C LYS A 41 39.26 -29.10 17.99
N GLU A 42 37.91 -29.00 18.06
CA GLU A 42 36.88 -30.02 18.36
C GLU A 42 35.52 -29.28 18.44
N ASP A 43 34.56 -29.52 17.55
CA ASP A 43 33.53 -30.59 17.56
C ASP A 43 32.47 -30.47 18.66
N SER A 44 31.25 -30.05 18.27
CA SER A 44 29.99 -30.60 18.82
C SER A 44 28.77 -30.14 18.00
N ASN A 45 28.24 -31.05 17.18
CA ASN A 45 26.85 -31.00 16.70
C ASN A 45 25.90 -31.33 17.85
N VAL A 46 24.81 -30.58 17.99
CA VAL A 46 23.57 -31.09 18.63
C VAL A 46 22.37 -30.66 17.79
N ASN A 47 21.95 -31.54 16.88
CA ASN A 47 20.57 -31.58 16.42
C ASN A 47 19.76 -32.34 17.47
N LEU A 48 18.55 -31.86 17.78
CA LEU A 48 17.53 -32.69 18.43
C LEU A 48 16.17 -32.45 17.77
N SER A 49 15.54 -33.54 17.34
CA SER A 49 14.33 -33.53 16.52
C SER A 49 13.07 -33.83 17.34
N ASP A 50 11.92 -33.54 16.72
CA ASP A 50 10.63 -34.22 16.83
C ASP A 50 9.87 -34.28 18.17
N ASN A 51 8.66 -33.70 18.14
CA ASN A 51 7.37 -34.20 18.66
C ASN A 51 6.31 -33.08 18.51
N LYS A 52 5.01 -33.28 18.26
CA LYS A 52 4.18 -34.45 17.91
C LYS A 52 2.79 -33.94 17.42
N LEU A 53 2.08 -34.72 16.61
CA LEU A 53 0.72 -34.41 16.08
C LEU A 53 -0.44 -34.62 17.09
N VAL A 54 -1.67 -34.24 16.66
CA VAL A 54 -3.04 -34.50 17.23
C VAL A 54 -3.53 -33.42 18.22
N ALA A 55 -4.76 -32.84 18.20
CA ALA A 55 -6.03 -33.00 17.43
C ALA A 55 -6.73 -31.61 17.26
N GLU A 56 -7.47 -31.27 16.18
CA GLU A 56 -8.91 -31.50 15.90
C GLU A 56 -9.87 -30.31 16.18
N ASN A 57 -10.52 -29.82 15.10
CA ASN A 57 -11.80 -29.07 14.97
C ASN A 57 -12.27 -27.99 15.97
N THR A 58 -12.42 -26.73 15.51
CA THR A 58 -13.73 -26.01 15.59
C THR A 58 -13.90 -24.82 14.62
N ALA A 59 -15.14 -24.65 14.14
CA ALA A 59 -15.85 -23.43 13.73
C ALA A 59 -15.41 -22.55 12.54
N LEU A 60 -16.39 -22.29 11.66
CA LEU A 60 -16.43 -21.19 10.69
C LEU A 60 -16.68 -19.85 11.40
N GLU A 61 -16.16 -18.75 10.86
CA GLU A 61 -16.97 -17.68 10.25
C GLU A 61 -16.08 -16.68 9.52
N ASN A 62 -16.33 -16.44 8.24
CA ASN A 62 -15.53 -15.53 7.42
C ASN A 62 -16.45 -14.70 6.50
N THR A 63 -16.83 -13.51 6.97
CA THR A 63 -17.64 -12.54 6.22
C THR A 63 -16.74 -11.55 5.49
N THR A 64 -16.46 -11.81 4.21
CA THR A 64 -15.84 -10.83 3.30
C THR A 64 -16.76 -10.57 2.11
N ALA A 65 -17.47 -9.44 2.16
CA ALA A 65 -18.20 -8.90 1.03
C ALA A 65 -17.24 -8.05 0.19
N THR A 66 -16.97 -8.46 -1.05
CA THR A 66 -16.15 -7.70 -2.00
C THR A 66 -16.97 -7.33 -3.22
N SER A 67 -17.39 -6.07 -3.30
CA SER A 67 -18.14 -5.52 -4.43
C SER A 67 -17.21 -5.20 -5.60
N ASN A 68 -17.19 -6.04 -6.63
CA ASN A 68 -16.41 -5.78 -7.84
C ASN A 68 -17.21 -4.92 -8.84
N THR A 69 -16.80 -3.67 -9.01
CA THR A 69 -17.28 -2.79 -10.08
C THR A 69 -16.62 -3.13 -11.40
N THR A 70 -17.38 -3.63 -12.36
CA THR A 70 -16.90 -3.94 -13.71
C THR A 70 -17.12 -2.76 -14.66
N LEU A 71 -16.05 -2.29 -15.30
CA LEU A 71 -16.13 -1.42 -16.48
C LEU A 71 -15.44 -2.10 -17.67
N VAL A 72 -16.18 -2.27 -18.76
CA VAL A 72 -15.73 -2.83 -20.03
C VAL A 72 -16.18 -1.90 -21.15
N PRO A 73 -15.32 -1.49 -22.10
CA PRO A 73 -15.73 -0.91 -23.37
C PRO A 73 -16.01 -1.99 -24.41
N THR A 74 -17.11 -1.83 -25.15
CA THR A 74 -17.50 -2.67 -26.30
C THR A 74 -16.59 -2.42 -27.51
N PRO A 75 -16.50 -3.38 -28.45
CA PRO A 75 -17.18 -3.11 -29.73
C PRO A 75 -18.02 -4.29 -30.25
N ALA A 76 -18.90 -4.00 -31.21
CA ALA A 76 -20.03 -4.86 -31.59
C ALA A 76 -19.76 -5.78 -32.80
N SER A 77 -20.49 -6.88 -32.86
CA SER A 77 -21.17 -7.35 -34.09
C SER A 77 -22.31 -8.32 -33.76
N ASN A 78 -23.48 -8.07 -34.35
CA ASN A 78 -24.62 -8.98 -34.30
C ASN A 78 -24.49 -10.06 -35.38
N GLN A 79 -24.91 -11.29 -35.08
CA GLN A 79 -26.06 -11.89 -35.77
C GLN A 79 -26.64 -13.07 -34.96
N GLN A 80 -27.94 -13.26 -35.09
CA GLN A 80 -28.77 -14.11 -34.23
C GLN A 80 -29.03 -15.46 -34.88
N GLN A 81 -29.23 -16.51 -34.06
CA GLN A 81 -30.18 -17.58 -34.37
C GLN A 81 -30.73 -18.18 -33.07
N GLN A 82 -31.98 -17.87 -32.76
CA GLN A 82 -32.77 -18.56 -31.75
C GLN A 82 -33.63 -19.63 -32.44
N ILE A 83 -33.68 -20.83 -31.89
CA ILE A 83 -34.67 -21.84 -32.25
C ILE A 83 -35.58 -22.03 -31.04
N ALA A 84 -36.85 -21.66 -31.20
CA ALA A 84 -37.91 -21.93 -30.23
C ALA A 84 -38.63 -23.23 -30.62
N ILE A 85 -39.03 -24.03 -29.63
CA ILE A 85 -39.86 -25.23 -29.83
C ILE A 85 -41.26 -24.92 -29.27
N PRO A 86 -42.33 -25.00 -30.08
CA PRO A 86 -43.70 -24.77 -29.61
C PRO A 86 -44.37 -26.07 -29.12
N THR A 87 -45.14 -25.94 -28.06
CA THR A 87 -46.08 -26.96 -27.55
C THR A 87 -47.37 -26.97 -28.38
N THR A 88 -47.98 -28.13 -28.62
CA THR A 88 -49.37 -28.21 -29.11
C THR A 88 -50.18 -29.31 -28.40
N THR A 89 -51.43 -28.98 -28.11
CA THR A 89 -52.41 -29.80 -27.41
C THR A 89 -53.72 -29.83 -28.21
N THR A 90 -54.58 -30.82 -27.94
CA THR A 90 -56.07 -30.78 -28.04
C THR A 90 -56.82 -31.09 -29.36
N THR A 91 -57.63 -32.18 -29.30
CA THR A 91 -59.05 -32.37 -29.72
C THR A 91 -59.54 -32.57 -31.19
N THR A 92 -60.21 -33.71 -31.40
CA THR A 92 -61.51 -34.01 -32.11
C THR A 92 -61.91 -33.23 -33.40
N THR A 93 -62.46 -33.86 -34.46
CA THR A 93 -63.89 -34.29 -34.56
C THR A 93 -64.22 -35.01 -35.91
N ALA A 94 -65.27 -35.86 -35.92
CA ALA A 94 -66.14 -36.34 -37.05
C ALA A 94 -65.62 -37.13 -38.30
N ALA A 95 -65.99 -38.42 -38.31
CA ALA A 95 -66.80 -39.17 -39.30
C ALA A 95 -66.82 -38.87 -40.83
N THR A 96 -66.76 -39.93 -41.65
CA THR A 96 -67.76 -40.27 -42.71
C THR A 96 -67.68 -41.77 -43.07
N THR A 97 -68.83 -42.37 -43.42
CA THR A 97 -69.07 -43.80 -43.71
C THR A 97 -69.04 -44.18 -45.20
N VAL A 98 -68.62 -45.40 -45.57
CA VAL A 98 -69.21 -46.19 -46.67
C VAL A 98 -69.22 -47.70 -46.34
N THR A 99 -70.29 -48.39 -46.74
CA THR A 99 -70.66 -49.80 -46.55
C THR A 99 -70.12 -50.76 -47.61
N THR A 100 -69.96 -52.06 -47.30
CA THR A 100 -70.74 -53.16 -47.96
C THR A 100 -70.56 -54.57 -47.35
N ALA A 101 -71.69 -55.31 -47.31
CA ALA A 101 -71.89 -56.76 -47.54
C ALA A 101 -71.26 -57.84 -46.61
N THR A 102 -72.05 -58.53 -45.74
CA THR A 102 -72.70 -59.89 -45.89
C THR A 102 -71.73 -61.10 -45.78
N LEU A 103 -71.96 -62.23 -45.09
CA LEU A 103 -73.16 -63.00 -44.65
C LEU A 103 -73.03 -63.66 -43.24
N THR A 104 -74.16 -64.14 -42.72
CA THR A 104 -74.44 -64.89 -41.45
C THR A 104 -74.50 -66.43 -41.67
N PRO A 105 -75.06 -67.29 -40.77
CA PRO A 105 -75.05 -67.44 -39.30
C PRO A 105 -74.38 -68.81 -38.89
N VAL A 106 -74.36 -69.30 -37.64
CA VAL A 106 -75.38 -70.10 -36.87
C VAL A 106 -74.67 -70.41 -35.53
N ASP A 107 -75.08 -69.92 -34.36
CA ASP A 107 -76.24 -70.27 -33.52
C ASP A 107 -76.18 -71.67 -32.87
N ASN A 108 -75.81 -71.73 -31.59
CA ASN A 108 -76.56 -72.40 -30.51
C ASN A 108 -75.79 -72.33 -29.17
N ALA A 109 -76.49 -71.91 -28.12
CA ALA A 109 -76.10 -72.09 -26.72
C ALA A 109 -76.77 -73.37 -26.16
N PRO A 110 -76.62 -73.73 -24.87
CA PRO A 110 -75.69 -73.27 -23.83
C PRO A 110 -74.85 -74.44 -23.26
N VAL A 111 -74.11 -74.22 -22.16
CA VAL A 111 -74.00 -75.09 -20.95
C VAL A 111 -72.69 -74.81 -20.19
N GLU A 112 -72.87 -74.49 -18.90
CA GLU A 112 -71.98 -74.62 -17.72
C GLU A 112 -70.56 -73.99 -17.68
N GLN A 113 -70.26 -73.44 -16.51
CA GLN A 113 -68.97 -72.83 -16.15
C GLN A 113 -67.91 -73.88 -15.82
N PRO A 114 -66.64 -73.49 -15.88
CA PRO A 114 -65.83 -73.61 -14.67
C PRO A 114 -65.26 -72.25 -14.22
N VAL A 115 -65.49 -71.92 -12.94
CA VAL A 115 -65.12 -70.64 -12.29
C VAL A 115 -63.61 -70.32 -12.32
N ILE A 116 -62.78 -71.29 -12.72
CA ILE A 116 -61.32 -71.20 -12.78
C ILE A 116 -60.81 -70.27 -13.91
N ASN A 117 -61.50 -70.17 -15.05
CA ASN A 117 -60.99 -69.38 -16.19
C ASN A 117 -61.02 -67.86 -15.96
N ARG A 118 -62.08 -67.33 -15.33
CA ARG A 118 -62.24 -65.87 -15.13
C ARG A 118 -61.19 -65.29 -14.17
N ALA A 119 -60.79 -66.06 -13.15
CA ALA A 119 -59.70 -65.67 -12.25
C ALA A 119 -58.34 -65.61 -12.99
N ASN A 120 -58.09 -66.58 -13.88
CA ASN A 120 -56.90 -66.62 -14.70
C ASN A 120 -56.86 -65.47 -15.74
N GLU A 121 -57.98 -65.12 -16.38
CA GLU A 121 -58.07 -63.96 -17.27
C GLU A 121 -57.81 -62.62 -16.54
N ILE A 122 -58.34 -62.46 -15.33
CA ILE A 122 -58.06 -61.31 -14.45
C ILE A 122 -56.57 -61.27 -14.05
N LEU A 123 -55.95 -62.43 -13.82
CA LEU A 123 -54.52 -62.49 -13.51
C LEU A 123 -53.64 -62.18 -14.74
N ILE A 124 -53.98 -62.72 -15.91
CA ILE A 124 -53.26 -62.49 -17.18
C ILE A 124 -53.37 -61.01 -17.60
N SER A 125 -54.55 -60.39 -17.48
CA SER A 125 -54.72 -58.95 -17.75
C SER A 125 -53.94 -58.07 -16.76
N LYS A 126 -53.92 -58.41 -15.46
CA LYS A 126 -53.05 -57.75 -14.47
C LYS A 126 -51.55 -57.94 -14.78
N ILE A 127 -51.12 -59.12 -15.23
CA ILE A 127 -49.73 -59.37 -15.65
C ILE A 127 -49.40 -58.52 -16.88
N LYS A 128 -50.30 -58.43 -17.87
CA LYS A 128 -50.12 -57.58 -19.06
C LYS A 128 -50.01 -56.09 -18.69
N GLN A 129 -50.89 -55.61 -17.81
CA GLN A 129 -50.85 -54.24 -17.29
C GLN A 129 -49.54 -53.95 -16.54
N LYS A 130 -49.09 -54.87 -15.67
CA LYS A 130 -47.81 -54.72 -14.96
C LYS A 130 -46.61 -54.72 -15.91
N ARG A 131 -46.60 -55.57 -16.94
CA ARG A 131 -45.54 -55.58 -17.97
C ARG A 131 -45.47 -54.27 -18.74
N GLU A 132 -46.62 -53.67 -19.07
CA GLU A 132 -46.67 -52.38 -19.75
C GLU A 132 -46.14 -51.23 -18.85
N ILE A 133 -46.47 -51.25 -17.56
CA ILE A 133 -45.93 -50.29 -16.58
C ILE A 133 -44.41 -50.45 -16.44
N VAL A 134 -43.90 -51.68 -16.34
CA VAL A 134 -42.45 -51.94 -16.30
C VAL A 134 -41.76 -51.42 -17.56
N LYS A 135 -42.30 -51.70 -18.76
CA LYS A 135 -41.74 -51.19 -20.02
C LYS A 135 -41.65 -49.66 -20.05
N ARG A 136 -42.70 -48.96 -19.60
CA ARG A 136 -42.69 -47.49 -19.51
C ARG A 136 -41.63 -46.98 -18.53
N LEU A 137 -41.49 -47.64 -17.37
CA LEU A 137 -40.48 -47.27 -16.37
C LEU A 137 -39.05 -47.56 -16.88
N ASP A 138 -38.84 -48.62 -17.65
CA ASP A 138 -37.55 -48.91 -18.29
C ASP A 138 -37.18 -47.85 -19.35
N GLU A 139 -38.15 -47.39 -20.14
CA GLU A 139 -38.00 -46.27 -21.08
C GLU A 139 -37.68 -44.96 -20.35
N GLU A 140 -38.41 -44.64 -19.29
CA GLU A 140 -38.16 -43.45 -18.45
C GLU A 140 -36.80 -43.49 -17.76
N LEU A 141 -36.39 -44.64 -17.21
CA LEU A 141 -35.06 -44.86 -16.66
C LEU A 141 -33.95 -44.71 -17.71
N TYR A 142 -34.19 -45.13 -18.95
CA TYR A 142 -33.25 -44.93 -20.05
C TYR A 142 -33.09 -43.43 -20.37
N PHE A 143 -34.18 -42.68 -20.52
CA PHE A 143 -34.14 -41.23 -20.74
C PHE A 143 -33.44 -40.49 -19.59
N LEU A 144 -33.77 -40.82 -18.33
CA LEU A 144 -33.14 -40.21 -17.15
C LEU A 144 -31.64 -40.52 -17.06
N ARG A 145 -31.20 -41.73 -17.42
CA ARG A 145 -29.77 -42.07 -17.47
C ARG A 145 -29.02 -41.26 -18.53
N HIS A 146 -29.60 -41.13 -19.72
CA HIS A 146 -28.98 -40.34 -20.79
C HIS A 146 -28.91 -38.85 -20.44
N TYR A 147 -30.01 -38.28 -19.91
CA TYR A 147 -30.04 -36.87 -19.49
C TYR A 147 -29.09 -36.57 -18.31
N ASN A 148 -28.93 -37.49 -17.36
CA ASN A 148 -27.91 -37.35 -16.30
C ASN A 148 -26.48 -37.41 -16.85
N ALA A 149 -26.18 -38.28 -17.83
CA ALA A 149 -24.86 -38.30 -18.46
C ALA A 149 -24.55 -36.98 -19.19
N ASP A 150 -25.52 -36.47 -19.95
CA ASP A 150 -25.49 -35.17 -20.60
C ASP A 150 -25.24 -34.01 -19.62
N LEU A 151 -25.90 -34.03 -18.44
CA LEU A 151 -25.71 -33.03 -17.39
C LEU A 151 -24.31 -33.12 -16.77
N ILE A 152 -23.81 -34.33 -16.50
CA ILE A 152 -22.45 -34.55 -15.95
C ILE A 152 -21.39 -34.04 -16.95
N GLU A 153 -21.57 -34.28 -18.25
CA GLU A 153 -20.66 -33.76 -19.28
C GLU A 153 -20.70 -32.23 -19.36
N LYS A 154 -21.91 -31.63 -19.36
CA LYS A 154 -22.10 -30.17 -19.34
C LYS A 154 -21.50 -29.54 -18.08
N GLU A 155 -21.69 -30.16 -16.91
CA GLU A 155 -21.11 -29.70 -15.64
C GLU A 155 -19.58 -29.73 -15.72
N LYS A 156 -19.00 -30.87 -16.13
CA LYS A 156 -17.54 -31.01 -16.31
C LYS A 156 -16.99 -29.94 -17.26
N ALA A 157 -17.62 -29.72 -18.41
CA ALA A 157 -17.20 -28.71 -19.38
C ALA A 157 -17.33 -27.25 -18.86
N ILE A 158 -18.22 -26.99 -17.91
CA ILE A 158 -18.34 -25.70 -17.21
C ILE A 158 -17.26 -25.57 -16.12
N GLN A 159 -17.02 -26.63 -15.34
CA GLN A 159 -15.98 -26.67 -14.31
C GLN A 159 -14.58 -26.46 -14.93
N GLU A 160 -14.27 -27.15 -16.04
CA GLU A 160 -13.02 -26.98 -16.79
C GLU A 160 -12.85 -25.54 -17.30
N ARG A 161 -13.91 -24.95 -17.89
CA ARG A 161 -13.91 -23.53 -18.29
C ARG A 161 -13.72 -22.57 -17.11
N MET A 162 -14.29 -22.87 -15.95
CA MET A 162 -14.10 -22.06 -14.74
C MET A 162 -12.66 -22.14 -14.25
N VAL A 163 -12.05 -23.33 -14.22
CA VAL A 163 -10.63 -23.51 -13.83
C VAL A 163 -9.71 -22.78 -14.81
N GLN A 164 -9.95 -22.91 -16.12
CA GLN A 164 -9.17 -22.19 -17.13
C GLN A 164 -9.29 -20.66 -16.95
N ARG A 165 -10.50 -20.11 -16.79
CA ARG A 165 -10.69 -18.67 -16.54
C ARG A 165 -9.99 -18.18 -15.26
N LYS A 166 -9.99 -18.97 -14.19
CA LYS A 166 -9.24 -18.64 -12.96
C LYS A 166 -7.73 -18.58 -13.23
N LYS A 167 -7.19 -19.53 -14.00
CA LYS A 167 -5.79 -19.54 -14.41
C LYS A 167 -5.44 -18.35 -15.32
N ASP A 168 -6.29 -18.02 -16.29
CA ASP A 168 -6.11 -16.88 -17.19
C ASP A 168 -6.15 -15.55 -16.42
N GLN A 169 -7.09 -15.40 -15.48
CA GLN A 169 -7.18 -14.25 -14.59
C GLN A 169 -5.93 -14.11 -13.71
N GLN A 170 -5.44 -15.23 -13.14
CA GLN A 170 -4.21 -15.24 -12.35
C GLN A 170 -2.99 -14.85 -13.18
N GLN A 171 -2.87 -15.38 -14.41
CA GLN A 171 -1.78 -15.01 -15.33
C GLN A 171 -1.84 -13.54 -15.71
N LEU A 172 -3.03 -13.00 -16.01
CA LEU A 172 -3.21 -11.57 -16.31
C LEU A 172 -2.80 -10.69 -15.12
N LEU A 173 -3.15 -11.09 -13.89
CA LEU A 173 -2.74 -10.38 -12.67
C LEU A 173 -1.22 -10.45 -12.43
N ILE A 174 -0.58 -11.59 -12.72
CA ILE A 174 0.89 -11.72 -12.66
C ILE A 174 1.54 -10.77 -13.67
N ASN A 175 1.13 -10.82 -14.93
CA ASN A 175 1.67 -9.96 -15.99
C ASN A 175 1.45 -8.46 -15.69
N TYR A 176 0.28 -8.11 -15.13
CA TYR A 176 -0.02 -6.74 -14.69
C TYR A 176 0.93 -6.31 -13.56
N ASN A 177 1.09 -7.13 -12.53
CA ASN A 177 1.98 -6.83 -11.40
C ASN A 177 3.44 -6.71 -11.83
N GLU A 178 3.90 -7.55 -12.77
CA GLU A 178 5.25 -7.48 -13.36
C GLU A 178 5.44 -6.17 -14.14
N HIS A 179 4.47 -5.78 -14.97
CA HIS A 179 4.49 -4.50 -15.68
C HIS A 179 4.46 -3.29 -14.74
N ILE A 180 3.75 -3.37 -13.61
CA ILE A 180 3.77 -2.32 -12.58
C ILE A 180 5.16 -2.24 -11.92
N ARG A 181 5.73 -3.37 -11.46
CA ARG A 181 7.08 -3.38 -10.87
C ARG A 181 8.15 -2.85 -11.83
N SER A 182 8.07 -3.17 -13.12
CA SER A 182 9.04 -2.67 -14.11
C SER A 182 9.01 -1.15 -14.31
N ARG A 183 7.91 -0.49 -13.94
CA ARG A 183 7.75 0.97 -13.99
C ARG A 183 8.07 1.69 -12.69
N ARG A 184 7.89 1.04 -11.53
CA ARG A 184 8.15 1.68 -10.23
C ARG A 184 9.65 1.77 -9.94
N ALA A 185 10.01 2.72 -9.08
CA ALA A 185 11.37 2.87 -8.58
C ALA A 185 11.73 1.84 -7.49
N THR A 186 10.73 1.37 -6.75
CA THR A 186 10.80 0.31 -5.74
C THR A 186 9.57 -0.60 -5.89
N ASP A 187 9.61 -1.83 -5.35
CA ASP A 187 8.47 -2.76 -5.36
C ASP A 187 7.28 -2.33 -4.47
N ASP A 188 7.34 -1.13 -3.89
CA ASP A 188 6.37 -0.65 -2.91
C ASP A 188 5.04 -0.24 -3.56
N ASP A 189 3.99 -0.36 -2.75
CA ASP A 189 2.63 0.07 -3.00
C ASP A 189 2.15 1.03 -1.88
N PRO A 190 0.96 1.65 -1.98
CA PRO A 190 0.49 2.55 -0.93
C PRO A 190 0.41 1.90 0.45
N ALA A 191 0.07 0.61 0.55
CA ALA A 191 -0.03 -0.09 1.83
C ALA A 191 1.32 -0.28 2.52
N THR A 192 2.35 -0.68 1.77
CA THR A 192 3.73 -0.82 2.27
C THR A 192 4.42 0.52 2.51
N ILE A 193 4.07 1.58 1.76
CA ILE A 193 4.44 2.97 2.09
C ILE A 193 3.81 3.37 3.43
N ARG A 194 2.52 3.09 3.65
CA ARG A 194 1.83 3.34 4.92
C ARG A 194 2.50 2.63 6.10
N THR A 195 2.86 1.36 5.94
CA THR A 195 3.57 0.59 6.97
C THR A 195 4.90 1.25 7.34
N ARG A 196 5.70 1.69 6.35
CA ARG A 196 6.98 2.39 6.62
C ARG A 196 6.78 3.79 7.21
N LEU A 197 5.70 4.51 6.84
CA LEU A 197 5.34 5.76 7.51
C LEU A 197 5.00 5.53 8.99
N LEU A 198 4.29 4.45 9.32
CA LEU A 198 4.00 4.06 10.71
C LEU A 198 5.28 3.64 11.46
N GLU A 199 6.18 2.90 10.81
CA GLU A 199 7.51 2.56 11.36
C GLU A 199 8.34 3.82 11.67
N LEU A 200 8.39 4.78 10.74
CA LEU A 200 9.10 6.05 10.96
C LEU A 200 8.46 6.84 12.11
N LYS A 201 7.13 6.94 12.17
CA LYS A 201 6.41 7.58 13.28
C LYS A 201 6.70 6.90 14.63
N ALA A 202 6.78 5.58 14.66
CA ALA A 202 7.12 4.82 15.87
C ALA A 202 8.54 5.15 16.33
N MET A 203 9.54 5.06 15.44
CA MET A 203 10.92 5.43 15.78
C MET A 203 11.04 6.88 16.27
N ILE A 204 10.34 7.83 15.62
CA ILE A 204 10.31 9.25 16.03
C ILE A 204 9.75 9.39 17.45
N LYS A 205 8.64 8.70 17.74
CA LYS A 205 7.98 8.72 19.05
C LYS A 205 8.86 8.09 20.14
N ASP A 206 9.44 6.92 19.88
CA ASP A 206 10.28 6.20 20.84
C ASP A 206 11.52 7.03 21.18
N LEU A 207 12.20 7.60 20.17
CA LEU A 207 13.30 8.54 20.39
C LEU A 207 12.86 9.78 21.20
N SER A 208 11.69 10.34 20.91
CA SER A 208 11.20 11.54 21.60
C SER A 208 10.84 11.27 23.06
N LEU A 209 10.36 10.07 23.38
CA LEU A 209 10.12 9.60 24.75
C LEU A 209 11.44 9.38 25.50
N ASP A 210 12.39 8.67 24.89
CA ASP A 210 13.70 8.40 25.48
C ASP A 210 14.46 9.71 25.76
N LEU A 211 14.46 10.66 24.81
CA LEU A 211 15.10 11.96 25.00
C LEU A 211 14.44 12.79 26.10
N ALA A 212 13.11 12.82 26.16
CA ALA A 212 12.39 13.55 27.20
C ALA A 212 12.60 12.95 28.60
N SER A 213 12.79 11.63 28.71
CA SER A 213 12.97 10.94 30.00
C SER A 213 14.21 11.38 30.80
N GLN A 214 15.23 11.90 30.11
CA GLN A 214 16.53 12.29 30.68
C GLN A 214 16.83 13.80 30.56
N CYS A 215 15.88 14.61 30.06
CA CYS A 215 16.11 16.03 29.81
C CYS A 215 15.85 16.94 31.01
N ASP A 216 16.53 18.10 31.04
CA ASP A 216 16.15 19.21 31.91
C ASP A 216 14.95 19.95 31.26
N PRO A 217 13.78 20.03 31.92
CA PRO A 217 12.61 20.74 31.41
C PRO A 217 12.91 22.17 30.96
N LYS A 218 13.77 22.91 31.66
CA LYS A 218 14.03 24.32 31.39
C LYS A 218 14.91 24.51 30.16
N VAL A 219 15.98 23.71 30.06
CA VAL A 219 16.89 23.73 28.89
C VAL A 219 16.15 23.28 27.65
N ALA A 220 15.40 22.17 27.74
CA ALA A 220 14.59 21.66 26.63
C ALA A 220 13.52 22.69 26.20
N SER A 221 12.81 23.32 27.14
CA SER A 221 11.79 24.34 26.82
C SER A 221 12.37 25.55 26.10
N ALA A 222 13.48 26.10 26.60
CA ALA A 222 14.13 27.26 26.00
C ALA A 222 14.69 26.96 24.60
N ALA A 223 15.27 25.77 24.41
CA ALA A 223 15.79 25.34 23.11
C ALA A 223 14.67 25.07 22.11
N ILE A 224 13.66 24.27 22.46
CA ILE A 224 12.53 23.91 21.59
C ILE A 224 11.70 25.14 21.23
N GLY A 225 11.51 26.08 22.15
CA GLY A 225 10.86 27.37 21.89
C GLY A 225 11.57 28.23 20.83
N SER A 226 12.83 27.93 20.48
CA SER A 226 13.57 28.63 19.42
C SER A 226 13.48 27.97 18.03
N PHE A 227 12.87 26.78 17.91
CA PHE A 227 12.86 26.00 16.67
C PHE A 227 11.89 26.56 15.60
N TRP A 228 10.78 27.19 16.00
CA TRP A 228 9.76 27.72 15.07
C TRP A 228 9.35 29.15 15.43
N ILE A 229 9.86 30.12 14.67
CA ILE A 229 9.52 31.54 14.84
C ILE A 229 8.00 31.78 14.76
N ASN A 230 7.30 31.02 13.91
CA ASN A 230 5.84 31.11 13.72
C ASN A 230 5.01 30.47 14.85
N LEU A 231 5.59 29.61 15.70
CA LEU A 231 4.87 28.92 16.77
C LEU A 231 5.20 29.43 18.17
N ASN A 232 6.07 30.44 18.31
CA ASN A 232 6.47 31.04 19.58
C ASN A 232 5.28 31.31 20.53
N GLU A 233 4.20 31.92 20.03
CA GLU A 233 3.02 32.23 20.85
C GLU A 233 2.22 30.97 21.24
N ALA A 234 2.12 29.99 20.33
CA ALA A 234 1.44 28.72 20.61
C ALA A 234 2.22 27.88 21.64
N ILE A 235 3.55 27.84 21.52
CA ILE A 235 4.44 27.14 22.45
C ILE A 235 4.43 27.80 23.83
N ALA A 236 4.47 29.14 23.90
CA ALA A 236 4.39 29.88 25.17
C ALA A 236 3.09 29.59 25.95
N LYS A 237 1.97 29.33 25.25
CA LYS A 237 0.68 28.94 25.88
C LYS A 237 0.69 27.53 26.49
N LEU A 238 1.70 26.70 26.22
CA LEU A 238 1.82 25.36 26.79
C LEU A 238 2.36 25.38 28.23
N GLY A 239 2.99 26.48 28.66
CA GLY A 239 3.55 26.67 30.00
C GLY A 239 5.06 26.93 30.01
N ASP A 240 5.56 27.48 31.11
CA ASP A 240 6.98 27.69 31.38
C ASP A 240 7.36 27.11 32.77
N PRO A 241 8.17 26.03 32.84
CA PRO A 241 8.65 25.22 31.72
C PRO A 241 7.51 24.43 31.04
N ILE A 242 7.73 24.03 29.80
CA ILE A 242 6.79 23.25 28.99
C ILE A 242 6.59 21.86 29.63
N PRO A 243 5.34 21.36 29.78
CA PRO A 243 5.09 20.03 30.33
C PRO A 243 5.71 18.90 29.49
N MET A 244 6.19 17.83 30.12
CA MET A 244 6.91 16.75 29.42
C MET A 244 6.16 16.11 28.25
N LYS A 245 4.83 15.87 28.37
CA LYS A 245 4.00 15.38 27.25
C LYS A 245 4.14 16.27 26.00
N ARG A 246 4.26 17.59 26.20
CA ARG A 246 4.38 18.59 25.13
C ARG A 246 5.82 18.70 24.61
N ILE A 247 6.84 18.53 25.45
CA ILE A 247 8.25 18.42 25.02
C ILE A 247 8.46 17.22 24.08
N VAL A 248 7.91 16.05 24.44
CA VAL A 248 7.90 14.86 23.55
C VAL A 248 7.27 15.21 22.21
N MET A 249 6.05 15.74 22.22
CA MET A 249 5.28 16.06 21.03
C MET A 249 5.94 17.13 20.14
N LEU A 250 6.57 18.15 20.71
CA LEU A 250 7.33 19.14 19.95
C LEU A 250 8.60 18.50 19.35
N THR A 251 9.24 17.57 20.06
CA THR A 251 10.39 16.81 19.52
C THR A 251 9.99 15.92 18.35
N GLU A 252 8.83 15.25 18.44
CA GLU A 252 8.24 14.52 17.32
C GLU A 252 7.99 15.44 16.12
N LYS A 253 7.41 16.63 16.34
CA LYS A 253 7.18 17.64 15.30
C LYS A 253 8.49 18.06 14.63
N PHE A 254 9.52 18.37 15.40
CA PHE A 254 10.82 18.79 14.86
C PHE A 254 11.44 17.71 13.96
N LEU A 255 11.42 16.47 14.42
CA LEU A 255 11.88 15.32 13.63
C LEU A 255 11.08 15.20 12.33
N MET A 256 9.74 15.28 12.40
CA MET A 256 8.89 15.08 11.24
C MET A 256 8.96 16.23 10.21
N ASP A 257 8.96 17.49 10.67
CA ASP A 257 9.08 18.70 9.82
C ASP A 257 10.39 18.71 8.99
N VAL A 258 11.45 18.08 9.49
CA VAL A 258 12.72 17.93 8.77
C VAL A 258 12.73 16.68 7.88
N LEU A 259 12.30 15.53 8.40
CA LEU A 259 12.32 14.25 7.68
C LEU A 259 11.38 14.25 6.47
N VAL A 260 10.20 14.89 6.56
CA VAL A 260 9.23 14.98 5.47
C VAL A 260 9.77 15.72 4.23
N GLN A 261 10.81 16.55 4.39
CA GLN A 261 11.47 17.23 3.27
C GLN A 261 12.14 16.26 2.28
N SER A 262 12.58 15.08 2.75
CA SER A 262 13.10 14.00 1.90
C SER A 262 12.00 13.29 1.09
N MET A 263 10.75 13.37 1.58
CA MET A 263 9.54 12.81 0.96
C MET A 263 8.86 13.79 -0.01
N ASN A 264 9.37 15.02 -0.15
CA ASN A 264 8.83 16.00 -1.08
C ASN A 264 8.79 15.44 -2.51
N TYR A 265 7.63 15.56 -3.15
CA TYR A 265 7.31 15.01 -4.46
C TYR A 265 8.28 15.46 -5.57
N ASN A 266 8.81 16.69 -5.46
CA ASN A 266 9.63 17.34 -6.49
C ASN A 266 11.15 17.28 -6.20
N THR A 267 11.55 16.64 -5.11
CA THR A 267 12.96 16.53 -4.70
C THR A 267 13.49 15.12 -4.97
N PHE A 268 14.57 15.02 -5.75
CA PHE A 268 15.24 13.77 -6.04
C PHE A 268 16.67 13.80 -5.45
N PRO A 269 16.88 13.33 -4.21
CA PRO A 269 18.23 13.18 -3.67
C PRO A 269 19.09 12.34 -4.63
N GLY A 270 20.34 12.73 -4.84
CA GLY A 270 21.22 12.13 -5.86
C GLY A 270 21.21 12.82 -7.23
N LEU A 271 20.23 13.67 -7.55
CA LEU A 271 20.17 14.38 -8.85
C LEU A 271 20.00 15.90 -8.67
N LYS A 272 20.83 16.67 -9.38
CA LYS A 272 20.84 18.14 -9.33
C LYS A 272 19.82 18.77 -10.29
N ILE A 273 18.58 18.27 -10.28
CA ILE A 273 17.54 18.56 -11.28
C ILE A 273 16.25 19.18 -10.73
N SER A 274 16.12 19.43 -9.42
CA SER A 274 14.84 19.81 -8.81
C SER A 274 14.16 21.03 -9.46
N GLN A 275 14.91 22.08 -9.81
CA GLN A 275 14.35 23.28 -10.44
C GLN A 275 13.97 23.07 -11.92
N PRO A 276 14.83 22.50 -12.79
CA PRO A 276 14.42 22.07 -14.14
C PRO A 276 13.24 21.09 -14.15
N TYR A 277 13.23 20.11 -13.24
CA TYR A 277 12.14 19.16 -13.09
C TYR A 277 10.83 19.85 -12.71
N THR A 278 10.84 20.76 -11.73
CA THR A 278 9.63 21.51 -11.32
C THR A 278 9.06 22.36 -12.47
N GLN A 279 9.92 22.93 -13.32
CA GLN A 279 9.49 23.68 -14.51
C GLN A 279 8.85 22.77 -15.57
N LEU A 280 9.45 21.61 -15.84
CA LEU A 280 8.87 20.62 -16.74
C LEU A 280 7.54 20.08 -16.20
N GLN A 281 7.48 19.75 -14.92
CA GLN A 281 6.26 19.29 -14.25
C GLN A 281 5.14 20.32 -14.40
N PHE A 282 5.36 21.59 -14.05
CA PHE A 282 4.33 22.62 -14.19
C PHE A 282 3.82 22.79 -15.63
N TRP A 283 4.68 22.55 -16.63
CA TRP A 283 4.28 22.53 -18.02
C TRP A 283 3.46 21.28 -18.36
N PHE A 284 3.97 20.09 -18.07
CA PHE A 284 3.30 18.81 -18.39
C PHE A 284 2.01 18.59 -17.59
N ASP A 285 1.89 19.05 -16.34
CA ASP A 285 0.64 19.00 -15.56
C ASP A 285 -0.53 19.72 -16.27
N ARG A 286 -0.23 20.67 -17.16
CA ARG A 286 -1.23 21.37 -17.98
C ARG A 286 -1.53 20.69 -19.32
N TYR A 287 -0.59 19.95 -19.90
CA TYR A 287 -0.67 19.46 -21.29
C TYR A 287 -0.65 17.93 -21.44
N ASP A 288 0.07 17.19 -20.60
CA ASP A 288 0.03 15.72 -20.49
C ASP A 288 0.36 15.28 -19.04
N PRO A 289 -0.64 15.23 -18.13
CA PRO A 289 -0.44 14.78 -16.75
C PRO A 289 0.07 13.33 -16.65
N ALA A 290 -0.25 12.48 -17.63
CA ALA A 290 0.25 11.10 -17.66
C ALA A 290 1.75 11.05 -18.00
N PHE A 291 2.27 12.03 -18.74
CA PHE A 291 3.71 12.21 -18.89
C PHE A 291 4.37 12.67 -17.59
N CYS A 292 3.77 13.58 -16.81
CA CYS A 292 4.29 13.95 -15.48
C CYS A 292 4.52 12.75 -14.58
N THR A 293 3.52 11.87 -14.43
CA THR A 293 3.66 10.64 -13.64
C THR A 293 4.79 9.76 -14.17
N ARG A 294 4.89 9.54 -15.49
CA ARG A 294 5.96 8.72 -16.09
C ARG A 294 7.34 9.35 -15.88
N LEU A 295 7.48 10.66 -16.06
CA LEU A 295 8.74 11.38 -15.85
C LEU A 295 9.20 11.24 -14.40
N ARG A 296 8.29 11.45 -13.43
CA ARG A 296 8.58 11.23 -12.01
C ARG A 296 9.07 9.81 -11.72
N GLN A 297 8.35 8.81 -12.24
CA GLN A 297 8.69 7.40 -12.05
C GLN A 297 10.07 7.05 -12.62
N GLU A 298 10.37 7.44 -13.86
CA GLU A 298 11.67 7.16 -14.49
C GLU A 298 12.83 7.92 -13.83
N VAL A 299 12.61 9.17 -13.38
CA VAL A 299 13.62 9.91 -12.61
C VAL A 299 13.86 9.25 -11.24
N ALA A 300 12.81 8.86 -10.51
CA ALA A 300 12.96 8.13 -9.24
C ALA A 300 13.66 6.78 -9.43
N LYS A 301 13.32 6.05 -10.48
CA LYS A 301 13.96 4.78 -10.87
C LYS A 301 15.42 4.96 -11.26
N THR A 302 15.77 6.06 -11.93
CA THR A 302 17.16 6.45 -12.22
C THR A 302 17.95 6.67 -10.93
N VAL A 303 17.36 7.33 -9.92
CA VAL A 303 18.00 7.51 -8.60
C VAL A 303 18.23 6.16 -7.92
N VAL A 304 17.21 5.29 -7.86
CA VAL A 304 17.32 4.00 -7.15
C VAL A 304 18.29 3.05 -7.85
N ALA A 305 18.19 2.90 -9.18
CA ALA A 305 19.12 2.09 -9.96
C ALA A 305 20.55 2.66 -9.96
N GLY A 306 20.69 3.98 -9.86
CA GLY A 306 21.96 4.68 -9.73
C GLY A 306 22.56 4.66 -8.33
N ASN A 307 21.83 4.25 -7.28
CA ASN A 307 22.31 4.19 -5.90
C ASN A 307 23.19 2.94 -5.63
N THR A 308 24.21 2.75 -6.46
CA THR A 308 25.18 1.66 -6.34
C THR A 308 26.47 2.12 -5.65
N PRO A 309 27.24 1.21 -5.03
CA PRO A 309 28.52 1.55 -4.40
C PRO A 309 29.46 2.32 -5.34
N ASN A 310 30.00 3.43 -4.84
CA ASN A 310 30.96 4.31 -5.54
C ASN A 310 30.39 5.10 -6.74
N SER A 311 29.07 5.27 -6.84
CA SER A 311 28.44 6.12 -7.85
C SER A 311 28.33 7.60 -7.41
N ASP A 312 28.32 8.52 -8.37
CA ASP A 312 28.05 9.95 -8.11
C ASP A 312 26.66 10.17 -7.48
N ILE A 313 25.67 9.38 -7.89
CA ILE A 313 24.30 9.40 -7.36
C ILE A 313 24.31 9.00 -5.88
N GLN A 314 24.98 7.88 -5.52
CA GLN A 314 25.16 7.50 -4.11
C GLN A 314 25.86 8.62 -3.33
N ALA A 315 26.94 9.21 -3.86
CA ALA A 315 27.67 10.27 -3.17
C ALA A 315 26.79 11.52 -2.89
N ASP A 316 25.97 11.95 -3.86
CA ASP A 316 25.03 13.05 -3.66
C ASP A 316 23.84 12.66 -2.73
N ILE A 317 23.38 11.41 -2.72
CA ILE A 317 22.41 10.88 -1.73
C ILE A 317 23.01 10.92 -0.33
N THR A 318 24.20 10.35 -0.12
CA THR A 318 24.89 10.38 1.18
C THR A 318 25.13 11.81 1.65
N LYS A 319 25.48 12.75 0.73
CA LYS A 319 25.61 14.18 1.04
C LYS A 319 24.27 14.85 1.38
N PHE A 320 23.16 14.43 0.78
CA PHE A 320 21.82 14.88 1.17
C PHE A 320 21.46 14.37 2.58
N ASN A 321 21.56 13.06 2.81
CA ASN A 321 21.25 12.43 4.11
C ASN A 321 22.11 13.02 5.23
N LYS A 322 23.43 13.19 5.00
CA LYS A 322 24.34 13.79 5.99
C LYS A 322 23.97 15.22 6.37
N ARG A 323 23.44 16.03 5.44
CA ARG A 323 22.94 17.38 5.78
C ARG A 323 21.70 17.32 6.66
N MET A 324 20.75 16.44 6.35
CA MET A 324 19.53 16.25 7.14
C MET A 324 19.86 15.70 8.54
N TYR A 325 20.71 14.68 8.62
CA TYR A 325 21.25 14.14 9.87
C TYR A 325 21.93 15.22 10.72
N ASN A 326 22.86 16.00 10.14
CA ASN A 326 23.53 17.07 10.87
C ASN A 326 22.53 18.12 11.39
N SER A 327 21.54 18.51 10.57
CA SER A 327 20.50 19.46 10.96
C SER A 327 19.66 18.97 12.14
N LEU A 328 19.30 17.68 12.14
CA LEU A 328 18.57 17.05 13.23
C LEU A 328 19.43 16.96 14.49
N TYR A 329 20.59 16.30 14.41
CA TYR A 329 21.45 16.01 15.55
C TYR A 329 21.94 17.30 16.23
N SER A 330 22.45 18.28 15.48
CA SER A 330 22.94 19.54 16.05
C SER A 330 21.85 20.44 16.61
N SER A 331 20.59 20.27 16.21
CA SER A 331 19.46 21.01 16.78
C SER A 331 18.92 20.33 18.03
N LEU A 332 18.76 19.00 17.99
CA LEU A 332 18.39 18.19 19.16
C LEU A 332 19.41 18.35 20.29
N LEU A 333 20.71 18.39 19.99
CA LEU A 333 21.77 18.58 20.99
C LEU A 333 21.63 19.90 21.79
N LYS A 334 20.95 20.93 21.26
CA LYS A 334 20.65 22.16 22.00
C LYS A 334 19.59 21.94 23.09
N ALA A 335 18.61 21.09 22.82
CA ALA A 335 17.54 20.74 23.76
C ALA A 335 17.94 19.58 24.69
N TYR A 336 18.81 18.69 24.19
CA TYR A 336 19.24 17.45 24.84
C TYR A 336 20.77 17.31 24.86
N PRO A 337 21.51 18.17 25.61
CA PRO A 337 22.99 18.16 25.59
C PRO A 337 23.64 16.85 26.03
N PHE A 338 22.91 15.99 26.73
CA PHE A 338 23.39 14.68 27.17
C PHE A 338 23.58 13.67 26.02
N MET A 339 22.97 13.89 24.84
CA MET A 339 23.04 12.96 23.70
C MET A 339 24.48 12.63 23.29
N ASP A 340 25.35 13.64 23.22
CA ASP A 340 26.76 13.48 22.85
C ASP A 340 27.55 12.67 23.89
N GLN A 341 27.25 12.89 25.18
CA GLN A 341 27.84 12.13 26.28
C GLN A 341 27.34 10.68 26.30
N HIS A 342 26.07 10.45 25.97
CA HIS A 342 25.49 9.12 25.83
C HIS A 342 26.14 8.36 24.66
N ASP A 343 26.18 8.95 23.47
CA ASP A 343 26.76 8.34 22.26
C ASP A 343 28.25 8.03 22.40
N SER A 344 28.98 8.85 23.17
CA SER A 344 30.39 8.63 23.49
C SER A 344 30.63 7.48 24.48
N ARG A 345 29.65 7.15 25.34
CA ARG A 345 29.74 6.09 26.36
C ARG A 345 29.12 4.77 25.92
N GLU A 346 28.11 4.82 25.05
CA GLU A 346 27.39 3.65 24.58
C GLU A 346 28.28 2.78 23.68
N GLN A 347 28.46 1.52 24.07
CA GLN A 347 29.24 0.53 23.35
C GLN A 347 28.46 -0.08 22.18
N ASP A 348 27.14 -0.27 22.33
CA ASP A 348 26.30 -0.75 21.24
C ASP A 348 25.98 0.41 20.28
N SER A 349 26.74 0.44 19.17
CA SER A 349 26.50 1.35 18.05
C SER A 349 25.03 1.47 17.63
N LYS A 350 24.20 0.42 17.77
CA LYS A 350 22.79 0.45 17.36
C LYS A 350 21.89 1.29 18.28
N LYS A 351 22.31 1.53 19.52
CA LYS A 351 21.59 2.30 20.56
C LYS A 351 22.00 3.78 20.62
N ARG A 352 23.09 4.15 19.95
CA ARG A 352 23.52 5.55 19.84
C ARG A 352 22.45 6.37 19.13
N TYR A 353 22.11 7.53 19.69
CA TYR A 353 21.13 8.46 19.12
C TYR A 353 21.55 8.90 17.72
N SER A 354 22.84 9.11 17.48
CA SER A 354 23.41 9.37 16.15
C SER A 354 23.04 8.28 15.14
N THR A 355 23.17 7.01 15.49
CA THR A 355 22.80 5.88 14.62
C THR A 355 21.28 5.77 14.44
N VAL A 356 20.49 6.00 15.48
CA VAL A 356 19.02 5.99 15.41
C VAL A 356 18.51 7.11 14.48
N ILE A 357 19.01 8.34 14.64
CA ILE A 357 18.65 9.49 13.80
C ILE A 357 19.09 9.26 12.34
N ASN A 358 20.27 8.69 12.10
CA ASN A 358 20.70 8.38 10.73
C ASN A 358 19.77 7.34 10.06
N LYS A 359 19.33 6.30 10.78
CA LYS A 359 18.32 5.34 10.27
C LYS A 359 16.99 6.01 9.93
N MET A 360 16.52 6.97 10.73
CA MET A 360 15.32 7.74 10.40
C MET A 360 15.47 8.50 9.08
N VAL A 361 16.61 9.15 8.85
CA VAL A 361 16.91 9.89 7.61
C VAL A 361 16.99 8.96 6.40
N GLU A 362 17.60 7.78 6.56
CA GLU A 362 17.66 6.75 5.51
C GLU A 362 16.26 6.21 5.18
N LEU A 363 15.45 5.87 6.19
CA LEU A 363 14.08 5.40 5.99
C LEU A 363 13.19 6.48 5.35
N ALA A 364 13.27 7.74 5.81
CA ALA A 364 12.51 8.84 5.24
C ALA A 364 12.85 9.09 3.77
N SER A 365 14.15 9.01 3.43
CA SER A 365 14.62 9.13 2.04
C SER A 365 14.13 7.96 1.18
N TYR A 366 14.12 6.74 1.71
CA TYR A 366 13.57 5.55 1.06
C TYR A 366 12.06 5.69 0.80
N ILE A 367 11.29 6.11 1.82
CA ILE A 367 9.85 6.40 1.69
C ILE A 367 9.61 7.43 0.59
N GLY A 368 10.46 8.46 0.49
CA GLY A 368 10.41 9.42 -0.60
C GLY A 368 10.58 8.80 -1.99
N TYR A 369 11.52 7.85 -2.17
CA TYR A 369 11.66 7.15 -3.45
C TYR A 369 10.45 6.26 -3.76
N ALA A 370 9.93 5.57 -2.76
CA ALA A 370 8.73 4.73 -2.89
C ALA A 370 7.49 5.54 -3.31
N ILE A 371 7.27 6.69 -2.67
CA ILE A 371 6.25 7.69 -3.02
C ILE A 371 6.44 8.16 -4.48
N ARG A 372 7.65 8.58 -4.84
CA ARG A 372 7.97 9.04 -6.21
C ARG A 372 7.98 7.89 -7.24
N GLY A 373 7.87 6.64 -6.81
CA GLY A 373 7.65 5.47 -7.67
C GLY A 373 6.18 5.19 -8.02
N GLN A 374 5.20 5.69 -7.25
CA GLN A 374 3.78 5.32 -7.44
C GLN A 374 3.13 5.93 -8.68
N GLU A 375 2.08 5.30 -9.21
CA GLU A 375 1.28 5.84 -10.32
C GLU A 375 0.37 7.00 -9.89
N VAL A 376 -0.03 6.98 -8.62
CA VAL A 376 -0.77 8.05 -7.93
C VAL A 376 0.20 9.05 -7.31
N GLU A 377 -0.26 10.27 -7.06
CA GLU A 377 0.48 11.24 -6.26
C GLU A 377 0.22 10.98 -4.77
N ILE A 378 1.29 10.89 -3.98
CA ILE A 378 1.22 10.78 -2.52
C ILE A 378 2.04 11.92 -1.95
N ALA A 379 1.43 12.73 -1.08
CA ALA A 379 2.10 13.85 -0.45
C ALA A 379 1.68 14.02 1.01
N ALA A 380 2.56 14.61 1.81
CA ALA A 380 2.18 15.20 3.09
C ALA A 380 1.43 16.50 2.80
N ALA A 381 0.13 16.55 3.10
CA ALA A 381 -0.66 17.75 2.87
C ALA A 381 -0.35 18.79 3.97
N ALA A 382 -0.33 20.07 3.59
CA ALA A 382 -0.13 21.16 4.53
C ALA A 382 -1.36 21.31 5.45
N VAL A 383 -1.10 21.70 6.71
CA VAL A 383 -2.14 21.98 7.73
C VAL A 383 -1.98 23.42 8.18
N GLY A 384 -3.07 24.17 8.23
CA GLY A 384 -3.13 25.59 8.59
C GLY A 384 -2.99 25.82 10.10
N GLU A 385 -1.78 25.63 10.63
CA GLU A 385 -1.45 25.93 12.03
C GLU A 385 -1.93 27.35 12.44
N GLY A 386 -2.67 27.44 13.53
CA GLY A 386 -3.27 28.66 14.07
C GLY A 386 -4.59 29.11 13.44
N SER A 387 -5.08 28.47 12.37
CA SER A 387 -6.26 28.95 11.62
C SER A 387 -7.24 27.87 11.13
N GLU A 388 -6.76 26.67 10.84
CA GLU A 388 -7.59 25.57 10.32
C GLU A 388 -8.35 24.87 11.47
N PRO A 389 -9.66 24.59 11.30
CA PRO A 389 -10.43 23.81 12.26
C PRO A 389 -10.10 22.31 12.15
N LEU A 390 -10.24 21.57 13.26
CA LEU A 390 -10.02 20.13 13.29
C LEU A 390 -11.00 19.36 12.38
N ASP A 391 -10.47 18.73 11.31
CA ASP A 391 -11.20 17.73 10.52
C ASP A 391 -10.89 16.31 10.99
N LEU A 392 -11.87 15.66 11.64
CA LEU A 392 -11.76 14.28 12.12
C LEU A 392 -11.63 13.24 11.00
N LYS A 393 -11.88 13.58 9.72
CA LYS A 393 -11.66 12.67 8.60
C LYS A 393 -10.17 12.56 8.25
N THR A 394 -9.44 13.67 8.23
CA THR A 394 -8.02 13.72 7.88
C THR A 394 -7.07 13.76 9.08
N MET A 395 -7.56 14.09 10.28
CA MET A 395 -6.72 14.36 11.47
C MET A 395 -7.22 13.65 12.73
N ASN A 396 -6.33 13.51 13.71
CA ASN A 396 -6.63 13.11 15.09
C ASN A 396 -5.99 14.14 16.04
N ASP A 397 -6.74 14.61 17.05
CA ASP A 397 -6.22 15.50 18.10
C ASP A 397 -5.50 14.71 19.20
N GLU A 398 -4.38 15.25 19.70
CA GLU A 398 -3.53 14.64 20.74
C GLU A 398 -4.22 14.49 22.11
N ASP A 399 -5.19 15.36 22.41
CA ASP A 399 -5.96 15.32 23.66
C ASP A 399 -7.39 14.78 23.42
N ASN A 400 -7.61 14.15 22.25
CA ASN A 400 -8.89 13.56 21.81
C ASN A 400 -10.05 14.55 21.73
N GLN A 401 -9.78 15.83 21.48
CA GLN A 401 -10.83 16.81 21.18
C GLN A 401 -11.55 16.44 19.87
N THR A 402 -12.85 16.70 19.82
CA THR A 402 -13.71 16.46 18.64
C THR A 402 -13.94 17.72 17.80
N SER A 403 -13.52 18.88 18.30
CA SER A 403 -13.55 20.17 17.61
C SER A 403 -12.51 21.11 18.23
N GLY A 404 -12.03 22.08 17.47
CA GLY A 404 -10.98 23.00 17.90
C GLY A 404 -10.34 23.74 16.72
N ILE A 405 -9.50 24.72 17.01
CA ILE A 405 -8.55 25.30 16.04
C ILE A 405 -7.18 24.68 16.30
N ILE A 406 -6.55 24.19 15.23
CA ILE A 406 -5.23 23.55 15.29
C ILE A 406 -4.19 24.58 15.74
N GLN A 407 -3.48 24.33 16.83
CA GLN A 407 -2.36 25.16 17.29
C GLN A 407 -1.10 24.86 16.48
N PHE A 408 -0.78 23.57 16.34
CA PHE A 408 0.30 23.08 15.48
C PHE A 408 0.07 21.62 15.10
N CYS A 409 0.70 21.23 13.99
CA CYS A 409 0.67 19.90 13.43
C CYS A 409 1.93 19.14 13.85
N VAL A 410 1.78 18.04 14.57
CA VAL A 410 2.88 17.16 15.02
C VAL A 410 3.37 16.29 13.87
N CYS A 411 2.42 15.80 13.08
CA CYS A 411 2.68 15.04 11.87
C CYS A 411 1.59 15.40 10.85
N PRO A 412 1.94 15.81 9.62
CA PRO A 412 0.98 16.08 8.57
C PRO A 412 0.22 14.81 8.16
N PRO A 413 -1.00 14.94 7.59
CA PRO A 413 -1.68 13.82 6.96
C PRO A 413 -0.97 13.46 5.65
N PHE A 414 -0.78 12.17 5.40
CA PHE A 414 -0.35 11.67 4.10
C PHE A 414 -1.57 11.31 3.28
N VAL A 415 -1.66 11.91 2.09
CA VAL A 415 -2.83 11.90 1.24
C VAL A 415 -2.46 11.34 -0.12
N VAL A 416 -3.30 10.44 -0.64
CA VAL A 416 -3.24 9.93 -2.01
C VAL A 416 -4.18 10.76 -2.88
N TYR A 417 -3.63 11.40 -3.90
CA TYR A 417 -4.36 12.16 -4.91
C TYR A 417 -4.53 11.27 -6.15
N GLY A 418 -5.77 10.87 -6.41
CA GLY A 418 -6.19 10.13 -7.59
C GLY A 418 -7.56 10.60 -8.07
N SER A 419 -8.39 9.67 -8.58
CA SER A 419 -9.79 9.96 -8.91
C SER A 419 -10.65 10.30 -7.67
N ARG A 420 -10.16 9.95 -6.49
CA ARG A 420 -10.65 10.36 -5.18
C ARG A 420 -9.45 10.73 -4.31
N ILE A 421 -9.68 11.61 -3.33
CA ILE A 421 -8.70 11.95 -2.30
C ILE A 421 -8.86 10.94 -1.16
N GLU A 422 -7.83 10.14 -0.92
CA GLU A 422 -7.81 9.11 0.12
C GLU A 422 -6.73 9.42 1.16
N VAL A 423 -7.07 9.31 2.45
CA VAL A 423 -6.13 9.56 3.54
C VAL A 423 -5.35 8.27 3.77
N LEU A 424 -4.09 8.24 3.35
CA LEU A 424 -3.20 7.10 3.60
C LEU A 424 -2.91 6.98 5.10
N GLU A 425 -2.67 8.11 5.74
CA GLU A 425 -2.37 8.17 7.16
C GLU A 425 -2.75 9.55 7.71
N LYS A 426 -3.49 9.58 8.83
CA LYS A 426 -4.02 10.82 9.38
C LYS A 426 -2.93 11.71 9.99
N ALA A 427 -3.24 12.99 10.07
CA ALA A 427 -2.47 13.96 10.84
C ALA A 427 -2.56 13.67 12.35
N ARG A 428 -1.51 14.03 13.09
CA ARG A 428 -1.55 14.18 14.55
C ARG A 428 -1.39 15.67 14.85
N VAL A 429 -2.37 16.28 15.50
CA VAL A 429 -2.43 17.72 15.75
C VAL A 429 -2.67 18.01 17.23
N LEU A 430 -2.28 19.20 17.69
CA LEU A 430 -2.78 19.74 18.96
C LEU A 430 -3.79 20.85 18.66
N CYS A 431 -5.01 20.76 19.22
CA CYS A 431 -6.04 21.78 19.08
C CYS A 431 -6.20 22.64 20.34
N SER A 432 -6.59 23.90 20.14
CA SER A 432 -7.26 24.71 21.16
C SER A 432 -8.76 24.46 21.08
N PRO A 433 -9.49 24.46 22.21
CA PRO A 433 -10.94 24.61 22.20
C PRO A 433 -11.37 25.84 21.40
N LEU A 434 -12.47 25.73 20.65
CA LEU A 434 -13.06 26.86 19.94
C LEU A 434 -13.46 27.96 20.93
N PRO A 435 -13.19 29.25 20.65
CA PRO A 435 -13.73 30.34 21.45
C PRO A 435 -15.25 30.27 21.50
N ALA A 436 -15.86 30.54 22.66
CA ALA A 436 -17.32 30.39 22.88
C ALA A 436 -18.22 31.21 21.94
N ASN A 437 -17.65 32.13 21.14
CA ASN A 437 -18.35 32.95 20.16
C ASN A 437 -18.28 32.42 18.71
N TYR A 438 -17.61 31.29 18.42
CA TYR A 438 -17.33 30.84 17.05
C TYR A 438 -18.60 30.44 16.27
N ASN A 439 -19.68 30.00 16.95
CA ASN A 439 -20.94 29.58 16.34
C ASN A 439 -21.94 30.75 16.10
N LYS A 440 -21.45 31.95 15.73
CA LYS A 440 -22.28 33.16 15.50
C LYS A 440 -22.10 33.79 14.11
N GLN A 441 -21.67 33.02 13.12
CA GLN A 441 -21.62 33.40 11.70
C GLN A 441 -22.38 32.37 10.86
#